data_AF-A0A9E6EX52-F1
#
_entry.id   AF-A0A9E6EX52-F1
#
_cell.length_a   1.000
_cell.length_b   1.000
_cell.length_c   1.000
_cell.angle_alpha   90.00
_cell.angle_beta   90.00
_cell.angle_gamma   90.00
#
_symmetry.space_group_name_H-M   'P 1'
#
loop_
_entity.id
_entity.type
_entity.pdbx_description
1 polymer ?
#
loop_
_entity_poly.entity_id
_entity_poly.type
_entity_poly.pdbx_seq_one_letter_code
_entity_poly.pdbx_strand_id
1 'polypeptide(L)' 'KTSTGFSGGGATVSDIVLMRRTVGPNMGVKASGLIRDYNSAVALIQAGATRLGCGASVAIITGAVAKGNY' A
#
# COMPACT_ATOMS: atom_id res chain seq x y z
N LYS A 1 6.85 1.58 -7.43
CA LYS A 1 5.91 0.52 -6.97
C LYS A 1 6.67 -0.37 -5.98
N THR A 2 6.08 -0.80 -4.86
CA THR A 2 6.78 -1.56 -3.81
C THR A 2 6.90 -3.06 -4.08
N SER A 3 5.79 -3.81 -4.15
CA SER A 3 5.79 -5.28 -4.30
C SER A 3 4.93 -5.77 -5.46
N THR A 4 5.26 -6.95 -5.98
CA THR A 4 4.48 -7.70 -6.97
C THR A 4 3.25 -8.37 -6.37
N GLY A 5 3.28 -8.68 -5.07
CA GLY A 5 2.26 -9.49 -4.38
C GLY A 5 2.46 -11.00 -4.49
N PHE A 6 3.53 -11.46 -5.15
CA PHE A 6 3.87 -12.89 -5.29
C PHE A 6 5.12 -13.31 -4.50
N SER A 7 5.87 -12.34 -4.00
CA SER A 7 6.91 -12.57 -3.00
C SER A 7 6.30 -12.37 -1.61
N GLY A 8 6.76 -13.09 -0.59
CA GLY A 8 6.17 -13.08 0.76
C GLY A 8 6.18 -11.73 1.50
N GLY A 9 6.69 -10.67 0.89
CA GLY A 9 6.72 -9.30 1.43
C GLY A 9 5.71 -8.35 0.75
N GLY A 10 5.15 -7.43 1.55
CA GLY A 10 4.24 -6.38 1.13
C GLY A 10 4.84 -4.97 1.22
N ALA A 11 4.01 -3.95 1.04
CA ALA A 11 4.42 -2.57 1.28
C ALA A 11 4.54 -2.29 2.78
N THR A 12 5.69 -1.77 3.24
CA THR A 12 5.84 -1.26 4.61
C THR A 12 5.89 0.27 4.63
N VAL A 13 5.58 0.88 5.78
CA VAL A 13 5.68 2.34 5.97
C VAL A 13 7.11 2.84 5.73
N SER A 14 8.11 2.10 6.22
CA SER A 14 9.53 2.45 6.01
C SER A 14 9.91 2.48 4.53
N ASP A 15 9.42 1.51 3.73
CA ASP A 15 9.70 1.48 2.30
C ASP A 15 9.08 2.69 1.60
N ILE A 16 7.85 3.06 1.97
CA ILE A 16 7.19 4.22 1.38
C ILE A 16 7.91 5.52 1.74
N VAL A 17 8.30 5.70 3.00
CA VAL A 17 9.06 6.89 3.43
C VAL A 17 10.39 6.97 2.68
N LEU A 18 11.11 5.85 2.57
CA LEU A 18 12.36 5.78 1.81
C LEU A 18 12.12 6.16 0.35
N MET A 19 11.17 5.52 -0.33
CA MET A 19 10.86 5.80 -1.72
C MET A 19 10.44 7.26 -1.94
N ARG A 20 9.57 7.80 -1.08
CA ARG A 20 9.10 9.19 -1.15
C ARG A 20 10.26 10.18 -1.01
N ARG A 21 11.17 9.94 -0.07
CA ARG A 21 12.38 10.77 0.09
C ARG A 21 13.27 10.72 -1.15
N THR A 22 13.43 9.54 -1.77
CA THR A 22 14.28 9.36 -2.95
C THR A 22 13.71 10.02 -4.21
N VAL A 23 12.40 9.90 -4.47
CA VAL A 23 11.82 10.39 -5.72
C VAL A 23 11.29 11.83 -5.65
N GLY A 24 11.26 12.43 -4.46
CA GLY A 24 10.75 13.79 -4.25
C GLY A 24 9.25 13.93 -4.54
N PRO A 25 8.74 15.16 -4.73
CA PRO A 25 7.31 15.40 -4.89
C PRO A 25 6.77 15.11 -6.30
N ASN A 26 7.62 15.15 -7.33
CA ASN A 26 7.18 15.12 -8.73
C ASN A 26 6.84 13.72 -9.24
N MET A 27 7.28 12.68 -8.55
CA MET A 27 7.04 11.29 -8.94
C MET A 27 6.16 10.59 -7.91
N GLY A 28 5.18 9.83 -8.41
CA GLY A 28 4.28 9.05 -7.56
C GLY A 28 4.93 7.81 -6.96
N VAL A 29 4.49 7.46 -5.74
CA VAL A 29 4.89 6.22 -5.06
C VAL A 29 3.66 5.33 -4.96
N LYS A 30 3.72 4.14 -5.58
CA LYS A 30 2.64 3.13 -5.50
C LYS A 30 2.98 2.08 -4.43
N ALA A 31 2.17 2.02 -3.38
CA ALA A 31 2.19 0.93 -2.41
C ALA A 31 1.35 -0.25 -2.93
N SER A 32 1.92 -1.45 -2.97
CA SER A 32 1.21 -2.67 -3.34
C SER A 32 1.79 -3.89 -2.61
N GLY A 33 0.96 -4.92 -2.45
CA GLY A 33 1.29 -6.16 -1.73
C GLY A 33 0.61 -6.21 -0.36
N LEU A 34 -0.39 -7.10 -0.23
CA LEU A 34 -1.12 -7.45 1.01
C LEU A 34 -1.72 -6.27 1.81
N ILE A 35 -2.15 -5.21 1.14
CA ILE A 35 -2.92 -4.12 1.77
C ILE A 35 -4.38 -4.57 1.85
N ARG A 36 -4.90 -4.83 3.06
CA ARG A 36 -6.18 -5.52 3.26
C ARG A 36 -7.18 -4.84 4.18
N ASP A 37 -6.76 -3.82 4.90
CA ASP A 37 -7.59 -3.09 5.83
C ASP A 37 -7.40 -1.57 5.68
N TYR A 38 -8.37 -0.84 6.21
CA TYR A 38 -8.41 0.62 6.15
C TYR A 38 -7.20 1.27 6.83
N ASN A 39 -6.80 0.78 8.00
CA ASN A 39 -5.73 1.40 8.79
C ASN A 39 -4.38 1.26 8.07
N SER A 40 -4.09 0.07 7.52
CA SER A 40 -2.90 -0.16 6.69
C SER A 40 -2.88 0.74 5.46
N ALA A 41 -4.02 0.89 4.78
CA ALA A 41 -4.13 1.78 3.62
C ALA A 41 -3.86 3.25 3.98
N VAL A 42 -4.45 3.74 5.07
CA VAL A 42 -4.24 5.11 5.57
C VAL A 42 -2.79 5.35 5.99
N ALA A 43 -2.18 4.41 6.72
CA ALA A 43 -0.79 4.52 7.14
C ALA A 43 0.17 4.66 5.95
N LEU A 44 -0.05 3.91 4.87
CA LEU A 44 0.76 3.99 3.66
C LEU A 44 0.57 5.32 2.91
N ILE A 45 -0.66 5.86 2.88
CA ILE A 45 -0.93 7.19 2.30
C ILE A 45 -0.22 8.27 3.12
N GLN A 46 -0.34 8.24 4.45
CA GLN A 46 0.33 9.19 5.35
C GLN A 46 1.86 9.12 5.22
N ALA A 47 2.41 7.93 4.96
CA ALA A 47 3.84 7.74 4.71
C ALA A 47 4.32 8.35 3.38
N GLY A 48 3.40 8.70 2.46
CA GLY A 48 3.70 9.38 1.20
C GLY A 48 3.36 8.59 -0.06
N ALA A 49 2.62 7.47 0.04
CA ALA A 49 2.10 6.78 -1.14
C ALA A 49 1.01 7.63 -1.81
N THR A 50 1.08 7.75 -3.14
CA THR A 50 0.07 8.47 -3.95
C THR A 50 -0.87 7.53 -4.71
N ARG A 51 -0.60 6.23 -4.66
CA ARG A 51 -1.48 5.20 -5.21
C ARG A 51 -1.36 3.91 -4.41
N LEU A 52 -2.48 3.21 -4.24
CA LEU A 52 -2.52 1.88 -3.66
C LEU A 52 -2.84 0.82 -4.72
N GLY A 53 -2.22 -0.34 -4.63
CA GLY A 53 -2.54 -1.53 -5.40
C GLY A 53 -3.01 -2.64 -4.46
N CYS A 54 -4.33 -2.81 -4.35
CA CYS A 54 -4.99 -3.70 -3.40
C CYS A 54 -6.04 -4.55 -4.14
N GLY A 55 -6.06 -5.87 -3.90
CA GLY A 55 -7.19 -6.72 -4.32
C GLY A 55 -8.42 -6.56 -3.43
N ALA A 56 -8.23 -6.08 -2.20
CA ALA A 56 -9.26 -5.91 -1.17
C ALA A 56 -9.89 -4.51 -1.13
N SER A 57 -9.86 -3.74 -2.23
CA SER A 57 -10.26 -2.32 -2.24
C SER A 57 -11.66 -2.05 -1.72
N VAL A 58 -12.65 -2.89 -2.07
CA VAL A 58 -14.03 -2.76 -1.59
C VAL A 58 -14.09 -2.94 -0.08
N ALA A 59 -13.45 -3.97 0.46
CA ALA A 59 -13.43 -4.25 1.89
C ALA A 59 -12.73 -3.12 2.68
N ILE A 60 -11.63 -2.59 2.14
CA ILE A 60 -10.91 -1.44 2.72
C ILE A 60 -11.82 -0.22 2.84
N ILE A 61 -12.60 0.09 1.79
CA ILE A 61 -13.45 1.29 1.78
C ILE A 61 -14.71 1.10 2.64
N THR A 62 -15.24 -0.11 2.73
CA THR A 62 -16.45 -0.39 3.54
C THR A 62 -16.14 -0.77 5.00
N GLY A 63 -14.85 -0.87 5.37
CA GLY A 63 -14.44 -1.34 6.69
C GLY A 63 -14.72 -2.83 6.93
N ALA A 64 -15.00 -3.59 5.87
CA ALA A 64 -15.27 -5.02 5.96
C ALA A 64 -13.98 -5.84 6.06
N VAL A 65 -14.09 -7.08 6.54
CA VAL A 65 -12.98 -8.03 6.60
C VAL A 65 -12.76 -8.65 5.21
N ALA A 66 -11.60 -8.38 4.60
CA ALA A 66 -11.23 -8.97 3.31
C ALA A 66 -11.01 -10.49 3.44
N LYS A 67 -11.73 -11.30 2.65
CA LYS A 67 -11.56 -12.76 2.57
C LYS A 67 -10.75 -13.13 1.32
N GLY A 68 -9.74 -14.00 1.47
CA GLY A 68 -8.84 -14.41 0.37
C GLY A 68 -7.39 -14.55 0.83
N ASN A 69 -6.52 -15.15 0.01
CA ASN A 69 -5.09 -15.31 0.32
C ASN A 69 -4.17 -14.33 -0.45
N TYR A 70 -4.75 -13.54 -1.36
CA TYR A 70 -4.07 -12.56 -2.22
C TYR A 70 -4.74 -11.20 -2.14
#